data_AF-A0AA91DA43-F1
#
_entry.id   AF-A0AA91DA43-F1
#
_cell.length_a   1.000
_cell.length_b   1.000
_cell.length_c   1.000
_cell.angle_alpha   90.00
_cell.angle_beta   90.00
_cell.angle_gamma   90.00
#
_symmetry.space_group_name_H-M   'P 1'
#
loop_
_entity.id
_entity.type
_entity.pdbx_description
1 polymer ?
#
loop_
_entity_poly.entity_id
_entity_poly.type
_entity_poly.pdbx_seq_one_letter_code
_entity_poly.pdbx_strand_id
1 'polypeptide(L)'
;MKTINEYLDELKEKSGSDYATAKALEIRKESLSNMRKRRQISDETAVKIADLLGIDRGELLLAAAMARSEGPVRSAWESISKRAGIAASIMVVALATSCFPGESYAAPAVNKIHYAKYCSL
;
A
#
# COMPACT_ATOMS: atom_id res chain seq x y z
N MET A 1 -3.57 7.12 2.99
CA MET A 1 -2.23 7.60 2.61
C MET A 1 -1.66 8.34 3.80
N LYS A 2 -0.38 8.11 4.11
CA LYS A 2 0.27 8.70 5.30
C LYS A 2 0.48 10.21 5.14
N THR A 3 0.66 10.91 6.24
CA THR A 3 1.01 12.33 6.23
C THR A 3 2.51 12.54 6.01
N ILE A 4 2.90 13.74 5.57
CA ILE A 4 4.32 14.08 5.38
C ILE A 4 5.14 13.86 6.65
N ASN A 5 4.59 14.20 7.82
CA ASN A 5 5.29 14.00 9.09
C ASN A 5 5.46 12.52 9.43
N GLU A 6 4.47 11.67 9.12
CA GLU A 6 4.58 10.22 9.31
C GLU A 6 5.70 9.63 8.45
N TYR A 7 5.82 10.01 7.17
CA TYR A 7 6.96 9.57 6.34
C TYR A 7 8.31 10.05 6.89
N LEU A 8 8.37 11.27 7.41
CA LEU A 8 9.59 11.81 8.04
C LEU A 8 9.92 11.11 9.35
N ASP A 9 8.92 10.68 10.11
CA ASP A 9 9.08 9.91 11.33
C ASP A 9 9.53 8.48 11.04
N GLU A 10 8.97 7.81 10.03
CA GLU A 10 9.47 6.51 9.55
C GLU A 10 10.92 6.60 9.07
N LEU A 11 11.26 7.67 8.35
CA LEU A 11 12.64 7.88 7.91
C LEU A 11 13.58 8.15 9.09
N LYS A 12 13.10 8.85 10.13
CA LYS A 12 13.84 9.06 11.38
C LYS A 12 14.03 7.77 12.16
N GLU A 13 13.02 6.90 12.21
CA GLU A 13 13.14 5.58 12.83
C GLU A 13 14.19 4.74 12.11
N LYS A 14 14.23 4.79 10.77
CA LYS A 14 15.23 4.10 9.96
C LYS A 14 16.65 4.67 10.11
N SER A 15 16.78 6.00 10.20
CA SER A 15 18.09 6.68 10.28
C SER A 15 18.62 6.84 11.72
N GLY A 16 17.75 6.69 12.72
CA GLY A 16 18.01 6.82 14.15
C GLY A 16 17.88 8.25 14.72
N SER A 17 17.96 9.31 13.91
CA SER A 17 17.81 10.69 14.41
C SER A 17 17.48 11.70 13.32
N ASP A 18 16.90 12.86 13.68
CA ASP A 18 16.64 13.94 12.71
C ASP A 18 17.92 14.48 12.06
N TYR A 19 19.05 14.45 12.78
CA TYR A 19 20.35 14.84 12.21
C TYR A 19 20.83 13.82 11.16
N ALA A 20 20.71 12.53 11.47
CA ALA A 20 21.03 11.46 10.52
C ALA A 20 20.12 11.51 9.29
N THR A 21 18.81 11.75 9.47
CA THR A 21 17.85 11.96 8.38
C THR A 21 18.24 13.14 7.50
N ALA A 22 18.55 14.31 8.07
CA ALA A 22 18.96 15.48 7.31
C ALA A 22 20.24 15.21 6.50
N LYS A 23 21.20 14.49 7.09
CA LYS A 23 22.44 14.08 6.42
C LYS A 23 22.18 13.10 5.28
N ALA A 24 21.32 12.09 5.49
CA ALA A 24 20.95 11.12 4.46
C ALA A 24 20.21 11.75 3.27
N LEU A 25 19.43 12.81 3.52
CA LEU A 25 18.74 13.57 2.48
C LEU A 25 19.62 14.66 1.82
N GLU A 26 20.83 14.87 2.33
CA GLU A 26 21.77 15.92 1.91
C GLU A 26 21.18 17.33 2.05
N ILE A 27 20.38 17.57 3.09
CA ILE A 27 19.75 18.86 3.38
C ILE A 27 20.23 19.44 4.71
N ARG A 28 20.00 20.74 4.92
CA ARG A 28 20.24 21.37 6.20
C ARG A 28 19.21 20.89 7.23
N LYS A 29 19.62 20.76 8.50
CA LYS A 29 18.73 20.42 9.62
C LYS A 29 17.56 21.41 9.75
N GLU A 30 17.80 22.68 9.46
CA GLU A 30 16.77 23.73 9.44
C GLU A 30 15.71 23.48 8.37
N SER A 31 16.13 23.01 7.18
CA SER A 31 15.20 22.64 6.11
C SER A 31 14.28 21.51 6.56
N LEU A 32 14.83 20.47 7.20
CA LEU A 32 14.04 19.37 7.76
C LEU A 32 13.05 19.85 8.83
N SER A 33 13.48 20.74 9.73
CA SER A 33 12.61 21.33 10.75
C SER A 33 11.47 22.15 10.13
N ASN A 34 11.77 22.94 9.09
CA ASN A 34 10.78 23.74 8.38
C ASN A 34 9.77 22.86 7.62
N MET A 35 10.22 21.76 7.02
CA MET A 35 9.34 20.75 6.39
C MET A 35 8.35 20.17 7.40
N ARG A 36 8.83 19.76 8.59
CA ARG A 36 7.97 19.24 9.68
C ARG A 36 6.94 20.27 10.16
N LYS A 37 7.35 21.54 10.26
CA LYS A 37 6.48 22.64 10.68
C LYS A 37 5.39 22.93 9.65
N ARG A 38 5.76 22.99 8.36
CA ARG A 38 4.83 23.30 7.26
C ARG A 38 4.04 22.10 6.78
N ARG A 39 4.43 20.88 7.17
CA ARG A 39 3.85 19.61 6.71
C ARG A 39 3.91 19.47 5.18
N GLN A 40 4.95 20.03 4.58
CA GLN A 40 5.15 20.11 3.13
C GLN A 40 6.61 19.84 2.80
N ILE A 41 6.85 19.20 1.66
CA ILE A 41 8.16 18.88 1.11
C ILE A 41 8.21 19.24 -0.37
N SER A 42 9.42 19.42 -0.92
CA SER A 42 9.61 19.55 -2.37
C SER A 42 9.50 18.20 -3.07
N ASP A 43 9.28 18.21 -4.37
CA ASP A 43 9.14 16.98 -5.16
C ASP A 43 10.45 16.19 -5.23
N GLU A 44 11.59 16.89 -5.29
CA GLU A 44 12.92 16.26 -5.23
C GLU A 44 13.15 15.59 -3.88
N THR A 45 12.72 16.25 -2.80
CA THR A 45 12.84 15.70 -1.44
C THR A 45 11.93 14.48 -1.28
N ALA A 46 10.72 14.52 -1.85
CA ALA A 46 9.81 13.38 -1.86
C ALA A 46 10.43 12.17 -2.55
N VAL A 47 11.03 12.32 -3.74
CA VAL A 47 11.71 11.21 -4.43
C VAL A 47 12.84 10.62 -3.57
N LYS A 48 13.69 11.48 -2.97
CA LYS A 48 14.78 11.02 -2.09
C LYS A 48 14.26 10.24 -0.88
N ILE A 49 13.21 10.73 -0.22
CA ILE A 49 12.62 10.04 0.94
C ILE A 49 12.04 8.68 0.51
N ALA A 50 11.33 8.63 -0.62
CA ALA A 50 10.74 7.40 -1.13
C ALA A 50 11.81 6.33 -1.42
N ASP A 51 12.90 6.74 -2.07
CA ASP A 51 14.05 5.87 -2.36
C ASP A 51 14.72 5.35 -1.09
N LEU A 52 14.90 6.22 -0.09
CA LEU A 52 15.48 5.83 1.20
C LEU A 52 14.57 4.89 1.99
N LEU A 53 13.25 5.06 1.92
CA LEU A 53 12.28 4.18 2.58
C LEU A 53 12.03 2.89 1.81
N GLY A 54 12.29 2.86 0.50
CA GLY A 54 11.99 1.73 -0.38
C GLY A 54 10.49 1.62 -0.71
N ILE A 55 9.79 2.76 -0.79
CA ILE A 55 8.38 2.85 -1.15
C ILE A 55 8.22 3.41 -2.56
N ASP A 56 7.01 3.31 -3.13
CA ASP A 56 6.72 3.89 -4.44
C ASP A 56 6.89 5.41 -4.44
N ARG A 57 7.62 5.93 -5.43
CA ARG A 57 7.85 7.39 -5.58
C ARG A 57 6.54 8.13 -5.86
N GLY A 58 5.64 7.51 -6.62
CA GLY A 58 4.34 8.08 -6.96
C GLY A 58 3.47 8.30 -5.72
N GLU A 59 3.48 7.36 -4.77
CA GLU A 59 2.79 7.51 -3.49
C GLU A 59 3.23 8.78 -2.75
N LEU A 60 4.54 8.98 -2.59
CA LEU A 60 5.05 10.11 -1.82
C LEU A 60 4.94 11.45 -2.57
N LEU A 61 5.08 11.44 -3.89
CA LEU A 61 4.82 12.61 -4.75
C LEU A 61 3.35 13.03 -4.68
N LEU A 62 2.43 12.07 -4.69
CA LEU A 62 1.00 12.33 -4.53
C LEU A 62 0.71 12.91 -3.14
N ALA A 63 1.39 12.42 -2.10
CA ALA A 63 1.30 12.98 -0.76
C ALA A 63 1.78 14.43 -0.69
N ALA A 64 2.92 14.73 -1.33
CA ALA A 64 3.48 16.08 -1.40
C ALA A 64 2.57 17.04 -2.19
N ALA A 65 1.98 16.59 -3.30
CA ALA A 65 1.04 17.36 -4.09
C ALA A 65 -0.25 17.67 -3.31
N MET A 66 -0.80 16.68 -2.61
CA MET A 66 -2.00 16.88 -1.78
C MET A 66 -1.74 17.81 -0.60
N ALA A 67 -0.58 17.72 0.06
CA ALA A 67 -0.23 18.58 1.19
C ALA A 67 -0.08 20.07 0.82
N ARG A 68 0.22 20.36 -0.44
CA ARG A 68 0.31 21.73 -0.99
C ARG A 68 -1.00 22.26 -1.58
N SER A 69 -1.93 21.36 -1.91
CA SER A 69 -3.17 21.69 -2.60
C SER A 69 -4.32 21.98 -1.65
N GLU A 70 -5.18 22.91 -2.03
CA GLU A 70 -6.41 23.27 -1.31
C GLU A 70 -7.63 23.27 -2.24
N GLY A 71 -8.83 23.32 -1.66
CA GLY A 71 -10.08 23.44 -2.42
C GLY A 71 -10.28 22.36 -3.49
N PRO A 72 -10.80 22.72 -4.68
CA PRO A 72 -11.11 21.76 -5.75
C PRO A 72 -9.89 20.98 -6.24
N VAL A 73 -8.70 21.57 -6.21
CA VAL A 73 -7.45 20.92 -6.66
C VAL A 73 -7.10 19.75 -5.73
N ARG A 74 -7.27 19.94 -4.42
CA ARG A 74 -7.07 18.86 -3.45
C ARG A 74 -8.05 17.71 -3.68
N SER A 75 -9.31 18.01 -3.94
CA SER A 75 -10.33 17.00 -4.24
C SER A 75 -10.01 16.19 -5.51
N ALA A 76 -9.44 16.83 -6.53
CA ALA A 76 -8.98 16.14 -7.74
C ALA A 76 -7.87 15.13 -7.42
N TRP A 77 -6.84 15.53 -6.67
CA TRP A 77 -5.77 14.62 -6.24
C TRP A 77 -6.28 13.49 -5.36
N GLU A 78 -7.23 13.77 -4.46
CA GLU A 78 -7.85 12.72 -3.64
C GLU A 78 -8.55 11.67 -4.52
N SER A 79 -9.27 12.10 -5.56
CA SER A 79 -9.92 11.18 -6.51
C SER A 79 -8.90 10.31 -7.28
N ILE A 80 -7.75 10.88 -7.64
CA ILE A 80 -6.66 10.16 -8.30
C ILE A 80 -6.06 9.12 -7.35
N SER A 81 -5.80 9.50 -6.10
CA SER A 81 -5.24 8.58 -5.10
C SER A 81 -6.13 7.36 -4.84
N LYS A 82 -7.45 7.56 -4.76
CA LYS A 82 -8.43 6.47 -4.60
C LYS A 82 -8.38 5.50 -5.78
N ARG A 83 -8.26 6.01 -7.01
CA ARG A 83 -8.15 5.17 -8.22
C ARG A 83 -6.83 4.40 -8.28
N ALA A 84 -5.72 5.04 -7.90
CA ALA A 84 -4.41 4.39 -7.84
C ALA A 84 -4.39 3.23 -6.82
N GLY A 85 -5.01 3.40 -5.65
CA GLY A 85 -5.13 2.34 -4.64
C GLY A 85 -5.99 1.15 -5.09
N ILE A 86 -7.03 1.39 -5.89
CA ILE A 86 -7.90 0.32 -6.43
C ILE A 86 -7.15 -0.51 -7.51
N ALA A 87 -6.28 0.10 -8.30
CA ALA A 87 -5.53 -0.64 -9.33
C ALA A 87 -4.57 -1.69 -8.74
N ALA A 88 -3.93 -1.37 -7.59
CA ALA A 88 -3.03 -2.30 -6.91
C ALA A 88 -3.75 -3.52 -6.31
N SER A 89 -4.97 -3.34 -5.78
CA SER A 89 -5.73 -4.45 -5.16
C SER A 89 -6.32 -5.42 -6.18
N ILE A 90 -6.68 -4.96 -7.38
CA ILE A 90 -7.21 -5.82 -8.45
C ILE A 90 -6.13 -6.79 -8.98
N MET A 91 -4.85 -6.36 -9.07
CA MET A 91 -3.76 -7.25 -9.47
C MET A 91 -3.50 -8.39 -8.48
N VAL A 92 -3.67 -8.15 -7.17
CA VAL A 92 -3.47 -9.18 -6.15
C VAL A 92 -4.52 -10.29 -6.26
N VAL A 93 -5.78 -9.93 -6.55
CA VAL A 93 -6.86 -10.92 -6.76
C VAL A 93 -6.65 -11.74 -8.03
N ALA A 94 -6.14 -11.14 -9.11
CA ALA A 94 -5.88 -11.84 -10.37
C ALA A 94 -4.71 -12.86 -10.29
N LEU A 95 -3.73 -12.65 -9.40
CA LEU A 95 -2.65 -13.61 -9.19
C LEU A 95 -3.06 -14.76 -8.25
N ALA A 96 -3.93 -14.50 -7.27
CA ALA A 96 -4.41 -15.51 -6.33
C ALA A 96 -5.26 -16.60 -7.01
N THR A 97 -5.99 -16.28 -8.08
CA THR A 97 -6.82 -17.25 -8.81
C THR A 97 -6.01 -18.27 -9.63
N SER A 98 -4.72 -18.02 -9.89
CA SER A 98 -3.85 -18.97 -10.61
C SER A 98 -3.21 -20.04 -9.73
N CYS A 99 -3.36 -19.94 -8.40
CA CYS A 99 -2.69 -20.82 -7.42
C CYS A 99 -3.64 -21.76 -6.65
N PHE A 100 -4.88 -21.95 -7.12
CA PHE A 100 -5.74 -23.01 -6.58
C PHE A 100 -5.57 -24.27 -7.45
N PRO A 101 -4.69 -25.23 -7.07
CA PRO A 101 -4.82 -26.58 -7.61
C PRO A 101 -6.21 -27.08 -7.20
N GLY A 102 -7.06 -27.37 -8.18
CA GLY A 102 -8.35 -27.98 -7.91
C GLY A 102 -8.14 -29.35 -7.31
N GLU A 103 -8.28 -29.50 -6.00
CA GLU A 103 -8.58 -30.80 -5.40
C GLU A 103 -9.95 -31.23 -5.93
N SER A 104 -9.92 -32.07 -6.96
CA SER A 104 -11.10 -32.78 -7.42
C SER A 104 -11.56 -33.69 -6.28
N TYR A 105 -12.61 -33.30 -5.57
CA TYR A 105 -13.30 -34.20 -4.65
C TYR A 105 -13.88 -35.35 -5.49
N ALA A 106 -13.13 -36.46 -5.58
CA ALA A 106 -13.66 -37.70 -6.11
C ALA A 106 -14.85 -38.11 -5.23
N ALA A 107 -16.05 -38.05 -5.79
CA ALA A 107 -17.25 -38.54 -5.12
C ALA A 107 -17.01 -40.00 -4.69
N PRO A 108 -17.20 -40.38 -3.42
CA PRO A 108 -17.01 -41.75 -3.00
C PRO A 108 -18.00 -42.63 -3.77
N ALA A 109 -17.48 -43.70 -4.38
CA ALA A 109 -18.26 -44.68 -5.10
C ALA A 109 -19.40 -45.18 -4.19
N VAL A 110 -20.64 -44.95 -4.60
CA VAL A 110 -21.84 -45.43 -3.90
C VAL A 110 -21.73 -46.95 -3.80
N ASN A 111 -21.47 -47.43 -2.58
CA ASN A 111 -21.50 -48.85 -2.26
C ASN A 111 -22.90 -49.37 -2.57
N LYS A 112 -23.01 -50.38 -3.44
CA LYS A 112 -24.30 -51.00 -3.82
C LYS A 112 -24.90 -51.69 -2.60
N ILE A 113 -25.78 -51.00 -1.88
CA ILE A 113 -26.60 -51.60 -0.84
C ILE A 113 -27.60 -52.55 -1.54
N HIS A 114 -27.42 -53.85 -1.32
CA HIS A 114 -28.38 -54.88 -1.74
C HIS A 114 -29.71 -54.65 -1.01
N TYR A 115 -30.76 -54.28 -1.73
CA TYR A 115 -32.13 -54.31 -1.19
C TYR A 115 -32.54 -55.77 -0.98
N ALA A 116 -32.62 -56.21 0.27
CA ALA A 116 -33.35 -57.41 0.64
C ALA A 116 -34.85 -57.15 0.36
N LYS A 117 -35.41 -57.91 -0.59
CA LYS A 117 -36.84 -57.96 -0.89
C LYS A 117 -37.62 -58.29 0.39
N TYR A 118 -38.46 -57.38 0.85
CA TYR A 118 -39.61 -57.75 1.67
C TYR A 118 -40.57 -58.54 0.77
N CYS A 119 -40.72 -59.84 1.05
CA CYS A 119 -41.82 -60.62 0.53
C CYS A 119 -42.75 -60.94 1.70
N SER A 120 -43.96 -60.42 1.57
CA SER A 120 -45.17 -60.70 2.34
C SER A 120 -45.41 -62.18 2.63
N LEU A 121 -45.85 -62.47 3.87
CA LEU A 121 -46.96 -63.37 4.20
C LEU A 121 -47.54 -62.96 5.57
#